data_AF-A0A938FSV4-F1
#
_entry.id   AF-A0A938FSV4-F1
#
_cell.length_a   1.000
_cell.length_b   1.000
_cell.length_c   1.000
_cell.angle_alpha   90.00
_cell.angle_beta   90.00
_cell.angle_gamma   90.00
#
_symmetry.space_group_name_H-M   'P 1'
#
loop_
_entity.id
_entity.type
_entity.pdbx_description
1 polymer ?
#
loop_
_entity_poly.entity_id
_entity_poly.type
_entity_poly.pdbx_seq_one_letter_code
_entity_poly.pdbx_strand_id
1 'polypeptide(L)'
;MQIAPGGLFRLLQRSVGLRKRTGIHTARVVLWMMMLQRLHARGTLAVAVEQLAMGRMDGMLSRCKRVREKRIALSTGGYCQARQKLPKALVERSVEEMVQPLRNHLSERLPLQEQPVYVLDGSSLQLDHCAELKNAYPPAPNQRGESHWPILRIVVLHDVETGMDRLPAGAVIIRGP
;
A
#
# COMPACT_ATOMS: atom_id res chain seq x y z
N MET A 1 8.17 16.54 -11.22
CA MET A 1 6.92 15.81 -10.90
C MET A 1 6.88 15.58 -9.39
N GLN A 2 5.91 16.15 -8.67
CA GLN A 2 5.82 15.94 -7.22
C GLN A 2 5.08 14.61 -6.96
N ILE A 3 5.82 13.56 -6.62
CA ILE A 3 5.22 12.27 -6.24
C ILE A 3 4.44 12.49 -4.94
N ALA A 4 3.14 12.16 -4.95
CA ALA A 4 2.23 12.28 -3.81
C ALA A 4 2.09 13.71 -3.24
N PRO A 5 1.41 14.67 -3.90
CA PRO A 5 1.31 16.06 -3.44
C PRO A 5 0.58 16.18 -2.08
N GLY A 6 1.12 16.97 -1.16
CA GLY A 6 0.55 17.11 0.19
C GLY A 6 -0.88 17.68 0.23
N GLY A 7 -1.29 18.41 -0.83
CA GLY A 7 -2.67 18.88 -1.00
C GLY A 7 -3.66 17.74 -1.22
N LEU A 8 -3.30 16.76 -2.05
CA LEU A 8 -4.12 15.58 -2.35
C LEU A 8 -4.47 14.81 -1.07
N PHE A 9 -3.47 14.48 -0.25
CA PHE A 9 -3.71 13.74 1.00
C PHE A 9 -4.63 14.48 1.96
N ARG A 10 -4.59 15.82 1.99
CA ARG A 10 -5.52 16.60 2.82
C ARG A 10 -6.95 16.50 2.31
N LEU A 11 -7.15 16.54 0.99
CA LEU A 11 -8.47 16.39 0.37
C LEU A 11 -9.01 14.97 0.60
N LEU A 12 -8.18 13.96 0.38
CA LEU A 12 -8.53 12.56 0.60
C LEU A 12 -8.88 12.26 2.06
N GLN A 13 -8.11 12.78 3.01
CA GLN A 13 -8.44 12.63 4.44
C GLN A 13 -9.81 13.25 4.78
N ARG A 14 -10.12 14.42 4.23
CA ARG A 14 -11.43 15.06 4.42
C ARG A 14 -12.56 14.23 3.81
N SER A 15 -12.36 13.67 2.61
CA SER A 15 -13.39 12.89 1.92
C SER A 15 -13.70 11.53 2.57
N VAL A 16 -12.85 11.06 3.48
CA VAL A 16 -13.11 9.88 4.34
C VAL A 16 -13.41 10.24 5.81
N GLY A 17 -13.72 11.51 6.09
CA GLY A 17 -14.09 11.97 7.44
C GLY A 17 -12.96 12.03 8.46
N LEU A 18 -11.69 11.93 8.04
CA LEU A 18 -10.55 11.97 8.94
C LEU A 18 -10.09 13.39 9.22
N ARG A 19 -9.82 13.65 10.50
CA ARG A 19 -9.14 14.88 10.93
C ARG A 19 -7.66 14.85 10.52
N LYS A 20 -7.15 16.02 10.13
CA LYS A 20 -5.73 16.23 9.82
C LYS A 20 -4.89 15.86 11.05
N ARG A 21 -4.00 14.88 10.91
CA ARG A 21 -2.97 14.62 11.92
C ARG A 21 -1.81 15.59 11.74
N THR A 22 -1.47 16.30 12.82
CA THR A 22 -0.27 17.15 12.90
C THR A 22 0.79 16.43 13.71
N GLY A 23 1.67 15.70 13.03
CA GLY A 23 2.74 14.91 13.64
C GLY A 23 3.71 14.39 12.60
N ILE A 24 4.66 13.54 13.01
CA ILE A 24 5.64 12.93 12.11
C ILE A 24 4.93 11.98 11.13
N HIS A 25 4.14 11.03 11.65
CA HIS A 25 3.44 10.01 10.86
C HIS A 25 2.10 10.51 10.32
N THR A 26 2.15 11.50 9.42
CA THR A 26 0.96 11.87 8.61
C THR A 26 0.58 10.73 7.67
N ALA A 27 -0.66 10.69 7.16
CA ALA A 27 -1.09 9.64 6.23
C ALA A 27 -0.17 9.51 5.00
N ARG A 28 0.26 10.66 4.45
CA ARG A 28 1.23 10.75 3.35
C ARG A 28 2.56 10.07 3.71
N VAL A 29 3.11 10.37 4.88
CA VAL A 29 4.39 9.80 5.36
C VAL A 29 4.24 8.30 5.60
N VAL A 30 3.15 7.88 6.25
CA VAL A 30 2.88 6.46 6.52
C VAL A 30 2.78 5.66 5.23
N LEU A 31 2.03 6.15 4.24
CA LEU A 31 1.90 5.49 2.94
C LEU A 31 3.22 5.38 2.21
N TRP A 32 4.04 6.44 2.24
CA TRP A 32 5.37 6.40 1.66
C TRP A 32 6.28 5.39 2.35
N MET A 33 6.28 5.36 3.69
CA MET A 33 7.01 4.36 4.46
C MET A 33 6.57 2.94 4.10
N MET A 34 5.27 2.70 3.91
CA MET A 34 4.75 1.39 3.49
C MET A 34 5.27 0.98 2.11
N MET A 35 5.29 1.92 1.15
CA MET A 35 5.86 1.66 -0.18
C MET A 35 7.36 1.37 -0.12
N LEU A 36 8.13 2.16 0.64
CA LEU A 36 9.56 1.94 0.84
C LEU A 36 9.85 0.55 1.43
N GLN A 37 9.02 0.09 2.38
CA GLN A 37 9.17 -1.27 2.92
C GLN A 37 8.98 -2.36 1.87
N ARG A 38 8.08 -2.16 0.90
CA ARG A 38 7.85 -3.15 -0.16
C ARG A 38 8.90 -3.10 -1.25
N LEU A 39 9.44 -1.92 -1.54
CA LEU A 39 10.50 -1.73 -2.53
C LEU A 39 11.89 -2.11 -2.02
N HIS A 40 12.09 -2.15 -0.69
CA HIS A 40 13.37 -2.50 -0.10
C HIS A 40 13.50 -4.01 0.12
N ALA A 41 14.58 -4.63 -0.37
CA ALA A 41 14.82 -6.08 -0.28
C ALA A 41 14.73 -6.64 1.17
N ARG A 42 15.03 -5.80 2.18
CA ARG A 42 14.91 -6.11 3.62
C ARG A 42 13.99 -5.13 4.35
N GLY A 43 12.86 -4.75 3.75
CA GLY A 43 12.01 -3.66 4.24
C GLY A 43 11.23 -3.94 5.52
N THR A 44 11.93 -3.96 6.66
CA THR A 44 11.31 -4.06 8.00
C THR A 44 10.74 -2.71 8.47
N LEU A 45 9.98 -2.71 9.58
CA LEU A 45 9.53 -1.46 10.20
C LEU A 45 10.70 -0.60 10.68
N ALA A 46 11.77 -1.24 11.17
CA ALA A 46 12.97 -0.56 11.65
C ALA A 46 13.67 0.16 10.50
N VAL A 47 13.85 -0.51 9.35
CA VAL A 47 14.45 0.10 8.16
C VAL A 47 13.63 1.33 7.73
N ALA A 48 12.30 1.25 7.67
CA ALA A 48 11.49 2.40 7.27
C ALA A 48 11.64 3.60 8.23
N VAL A 49 11.74 3.36 9.53
CA VAL A 49 11.92 4.42 10.54
C VAL A 49 13.34 4.98 10.52
N GLU A 50 14.35 4.16 10.27
CA GLU A 50 15.73 4.60 10.08
C GLU A 50 15.84 5.54 8.87
N GLN A 51 15.23 5.16 7.75
CA GLN A 51 15.17 5.98 6.54
C GLN A 51 14.49 7.34 6.79
N LEU A 52 13.48 7.37 7.66
CA LEU A 52 12.81 8.60 8.12
C LEU A 52 13.74 9.46 8.98
N ALA A 53 14.48 8.86 9.91
CA ALA A 53 15.41 9.56 10.77
C ALA A 53 16.63 10.11 10.00
N MET A 54 17.06 9.42 8.93
CA MET A 54 18.11 9.88 8.01
C MET A 54 17.66 11.02 7.07
N GLY A 55 16.41 11.49 7.17
CA GLY A 55 15.92 12.62 6.39
C GLY A 55 15.51 12.29 4.95
N ARG A 56 15.44 11.01 4.56
CA ARG A 56 15.02 10.60 3.20
C ARG A 56 13.57 11.00 2.85
N MET A 57 12.83 11.51 3.83
CA MET A 57 11.42 11.94 3.68
C MET A 57 11.18 13.39 4.13
N ASP A 58 12.23 14.22 4.28
CA ASP A 58 12.09 15.58 4.82
C ASP A 58 11.12 16.46 4.04
N GLY A 59 11.08 16.31 2.70
CA GLY A 59 10.13 17.00 1.83
C GLY A 59 8.65 16.62 2.05
N MET A 60 8.37 15.56 2.82
CA MET A 60 7.03 15.04 3.11
C MET A 60 6.61 15.28 4.57
N LEU A 61 7.56 15.58 5.45
CA LEU A 61 7.31 15.79 6.87
C LEU A 61 6.45 17.03 7.12
N SER A 62 5.59 16.94 8.14
CA SER A 62 4.88 18.13 8.63
C SER A 62 5.82 19.01 9.45
N ARG A 63 5.59 20.33 9.46
CA ARG A 63 6.37 21.31 10.25
C ARG A 63 6.08 21.25 11.77
N CYS A 64 5.75 20.08 12.31
CA CYS A 64 5.46 19.92 13.73
C CYS A 64 6.72 20.10 14.60
N LYS A 65 6.53 20.42 15.90
CA LYS A 65 7.63 20.73 16.84
C LYS A 65 8.76 19.69 16.79
N ARG A 66 8.40 18.39 16.78
CA ARG A 66 9.37 17.29 16.76
C ARG A 66 10.24 17.26 15.50
N VAL A 67 9.68 17.61 14.33
CA VAL A 67 10.46 17.67 13.09
C VAL A 67 11.41 18.87 13.13
N ARG A 68 10.94 20.03 13.59
CA ARG A 68 11.77 21.25 13.71
C ARG A 68 12.96 21.05 14.65
N GLU A 69 12.74 20.32 15.73
CA GLU A 69 13.77 19.99 16.73
C GLU A 69 14.55 18.71 16.40
N LYS A 70 14.34 18.11 15.21
CA LYS A 70 14.98 16.85 14.77
C LYS A 70 14.81 15.68 15.76
N ARG A 71 13.69 15.64 16.49
CA ARG A 71 13.32 14.60 17.47
C ARG A 71 12.45 13.51 16.83
N ILE A 72 13.04 12.81 15.87
CA ILE A 72 12.45 11.61 15.24
C ILE A 72 12.98 10.39 15.97
N ALA A 73 12.08 9.59 16.55
CA ALA A 73 12.47 8.39 17.29
C ALA A 73 12.75 7.23 16.32
N LEU A 74 13.78 6.44 16.63
CA LEU A 74 14.11 5.21 15.88
C LEU A 74 13.20 4.02 16.23
N SER A 75 12.37 4.15 17.27
CA SER A 75 11.42 3.12 17.69
C SER A 75 10.33 2.89 16.64
N THR A 76 9.99 1.63 16.38
CA THR A 76 8.96 1.25 15.40
C THR A 76 7.52 1.47 15.88
N GLY A 77 7.29 1.60 17.18
CA GLY A 77 5.95 1.65 17.78
C GLY A 77 5.07 2.76 17.23
N GLY A 78 5.61 3.98 17.10
CA GLY A 78 4.88 5.12 16.53
C GLY A 78 4.45 4.89 15.08
N TYR A 79 5.34 4.30 14.27
CA TYR A 79 5.04 3.94 12.89
C TYR A 79 4.02 2.80 12.81
N CYS A 80 4.18 1.75 13.63
CA CYS A 80 3.30 0.60 13.67
C CYS A 80 1.85 1.01 14.00
N GLN A 81 1.65 1.81 15.04
CA GLN A 81 0.34 2.34 15.40
C GLN A 81 -0.25 3.25 14.31
N ALA A 82 0.59 4.05 13.66
CA ALA A 82 0.14 4.93 12.58
C ALA A 82 -0.35 4.13 11.36
N ARG A 83 0.33 3.01 11.03
CA ARG A 83 -0.05 2.07 9.97
C ARG A 83 -1.39 1.39 10.27
N GLN A 84 -1.56 0.87 11.48
CA GLN A 84 -2.82 0.21 11.89
C GLN A 84 -4.02 1.16 11.89
N LYS A 85 -3.81 2.44 12.22
CA LYS A 85 -4.87 3.45 12.26
C LYS A 85 -5.14 4.11 10.90
N LEU A 86 -4.49 3.67 9.82
CA LEU A 86 -4.68 4.23 8.49
C LEU A 86 -5.88 3.54 7.82
N PRO A 87 -6.96 4.26 7.47
CA PRO A 87 -8.13 3.62 6.88
C PRO A 87 -7.85 3.06 5.49
N LYS A 88 -8.34 1.85 5.21
CA LYS A 88 -8.21 1.18 3.91
C LYS A 88 -8.70 2.06 2.75
N ALA A 89 -9.88 2.69 2.91
CA ALA A 89 -10.45 3.58 1.90
C ALA A 89 -9.53 4.77 1.55
N LEU A 90 -8.75 5.27 2.52
CA LEU A 90 -7.78 6.33 2.25
C LEU A 90 -6.62 5.81 1.39
N VAL A 91 -6.16 4.58 1.63
CA VAL A 91 -5.12 3.93 0.84
C VAL A 91 -5.61 3.69 -0.59
N GLU A 92 -6.78 3.08 -0.74
CA GLU A 92 -7.41 2.79 -2.05
C GLU A 92 -7.55 4.08 -2.86
N ARG A 93 -8.14 5.13 -2.28
CA ARG A 93 -8.27 6.43 -2.96
C ARG A 93 -6.92 7.09 -3.27
N SER A 94 -5.92 6.95 -2.40
CA SER A 94 -4.59 7.52 -2.66
C SER A 94 -3.92 6.86 -3.85
N VAL A 95 -4.05 5.53 -3.98
CA VAL A 95 -3.50 4.78 -5.11
C VAL A 95 -4.22 5.20 -6.40
N GLU A 96 -5.55 5.24 -6.40
CA GLU A 96 -6.34 5.65 -7.56
C GLU A 96 -5.94 7.03 -8.08
N GLU A 97 -5.89 8.03 -7.19
CA GLU A 97 -5.52 9.41 -7.53
C GLU A 97 -4.06 9.56 -7.98
N MET A 98 -3.18 8.66 -7.55
CA MET A 98 -1.79 8.65 -8.00
C MET A 98 -1.61 7.96 -9.36
N VAL A 99 -2.40 6.93 -9.63
CA VAL A 99 -2.31 6.08 -10.82
C VAL A 99 -3.09 6.67 -11.99
N GLN A 100 -4.26 7.28 -11.75
CA GLN A 100 -5.12 7.79 -12.81
C GLN A 100 -4.44 8.84 -13.72
N PRO A 101 -3.68 9.82 -13.21
CA PRO A 101 -2.96 10.76 -14.07
C PRO A 101 -1.89 10.06 -14.93
N LEU A 102 -1.26 9.01 -14.41
CA LEU A 102 -0.29 8.20 -15.17
C LEU A 102 -1.00 7.43 -16.29
N ARG A 103 -2.17 6.84 -16.02
CA ARG A 103 -3.00 6.17 -17.04
C ARG A 103 -3.34 7.12 -18.18
N ASN A 104 -3.88 8.30 -17.85
CA ASN A 104 -4.27 9.31 -18.84
C ASN A 104 -3.07 9.75 -19.69
N HIS A 105 -1.94 10.01 -19.03
CA HIS A 105 -0.73 10.45 -19.71
C HIS A 105 -0.16 9.40 -20.67
N LEU A 106 -0.23 8.12 -20.31
CA LEU A 106 0.22 7.02 -21.15
C LEU A 106 -0.75 6.78 -22.32
N SER A 107 -2.06 6.88 -22.10
CA SER A 107 -3.05 6.76 -23.20
C SER A 107 -2.94 7.86 -24.25
N GLU A 108 -2.45 9.04 -23.89
CA GLU A 108 -2.22 10.14 -24.86
C GLU A 108 -0.92 9.95 -25.68
N ARG A 109 0.03 9.15 -25.17
CA ARG A 109 1.40 9.07 -25.73
C ARG A 109 1.72 7.77 -26.43
N LEU A 110 1.04 6.69 -26.04
CA LEU A 110 1.24 5.38 -26.62
C LEU A 110 0.12 5.10 -27.63
N PRO A 111 0.43 4.59 -28.82
CA PRO A 111 -0.58 4.10 -29.75
C PRO A 111 -1.14 2.80 -29.16
N LEU A 112 -2.12 2.93 -28.27
CA LEU A 112 -2.72 1.78 -27.61
C LEU A 112 -3.47 0.93 -28.64
N GLN A 113 -3.31 -0.39 -28.56
CA GLN A 113 -4.07 -1.33 -29.38
C GLN A 113 -5.58 -1.18 -29.15
N GLU A 114 -6.37 -1.42 -30.20
CA GLU A 114 -7.84 -1.45 -30.09
C GLU A 114 -8.31 -2.52 -29.09
N GLN A 115 -7.55 -3.62 -28.98
CA GLN A 115 -7.78 -4.70 -28.03
C GLN A 115 -6.59 -4.81 -27.07
N PRO A 116 -6.77 -4.49 -25.77
CA PRO A 116 -5.67 -4.52 -24.83
C PRO A 116 -5.22 -5.96 -24.55
N VAL A 117 -3.91 -6.18 -24.55
CA VAL A 117 -3.28 -7.44 -24.18
C VAL A 117 -2.71 -7.34 -22.76
N TYR A 118 -2.98 -8.35 -21.95
CA TYR A 118 -2.55 -8.41 -20.56
C TYR A 118 -1.69 -9.65 -20.28
N VAL A 119 -0.64 -9.47 -19.50
CA VAL A 119 0.07 -10.57 -18.83
C VAL A 119 -0.58 -10.81 -17.49
N LEU A 120 -0.95 -12.07 -17.25
CA LEU A 120 -1.47 -12.52 -15.96
C LEU A 120 -0.29 -12.95 -15.08
N ASP A 121 -0.09 -12.27 -13.96
CA ASP A 121 0.85 -12.70 -12.92
C ASP A 121 0.11 -12.99 -11.61
N GLY A 122 0.65 -13.94 -10.84
CA GLY A 122 0.02 -14.45 -9.63
C GLY A 122 1.01 -14.70 -8.51
N SER A 123 0.60 -14.39 -7.28
CA SER A 123 1.39 -14.66 -6.08
C SER A 123 0.52 -15.22 -4.96
N SER A 124 1.14 -15.80 -3.95
CA SER A 124 0.49 -16.33 -2.75
C SER A 124 1.12 -15.74 -1.50
N LEU A 125 0.28 -15.34 -0.55
CA LEU A 125 0.67 -14.84 0.76
C LEU A 125 0.05 -15.71 1.84
N GLN A 126 0.85 -16.18 2.78
CA GLN A 126 0.33 -16.77 4.01
C GLN A 126 -0.19 -15.66 4.92
N LEU A 127 -1.40 -15.82 5.44
CA LEU A 127 -1.99 -14.90 6.40
C LEU A 127 -1.82 -15.43 7.83
N ASP A 128 -1.82 -14.49 8.78
CA ASP A 128 -1.87 -14.83 10.19
C ASP A 128 -3.19 -15.56 10.52
N HIS A 129 -3.12 -16.46 11.49
CA HIS A 129 -4.26 -17.22 11.96
C HIS A 129 -5.17 -16.31 12.79
N CYS A 130 -6.39 -16.06 12.30
CA CYS A 130 -7.45 -15.47 13.10
C CYS A 130 -8.81 -16.09 12.74
N ALA A 131 -9.73 -16.07 13.71
CA ALA A 131 -11.03 -16.72 13.58
C ALA A 131 -11.85 -16.13 12.41
N GLU A 132 -11.77 -14.82 12.22
CA GLU A 132 -12.46 -14.10 11.14
C GLU A 132 -11.99 -14.60 9.76
N LEU A 133 -10.67 -14.78 9.58
CA LEU A 133 -10.10 -15.26 8.32
C LEU A 133 -10.43 -16.74 8.09
N LYS A 134 -10.42 -17.60 9.12
CA LYS A 134 -10.83 -19.00 8.98
C LYS A 134 -12.30 -19.12 8.60
N ASN A 135 -13.17 -18.28 9.16
CA ASN A 135 -14.59 -18.31 8.85
C ASN A 135 -14.87 -17.83 7.42
N ALA A 136 -14.19 -16.77 6.98
CA ALA A 136 -14.34 -16.25 5.62
C ALA A 136 -13.66 -17.13 4.56
N TYR A 137 -12.51 -17.71 4.90
CA TYR A 137 -11.67 -18.53 4.03
C TYR A 137 -11.23 -19.81 4.77
N PRO A 138 -12.13 -20.80 4.88
CA PRO A 138 -11.84 -22.05 5.58
C PRO A 138 -10.60 -22.72 4.97
N PRO A 139 -9.67 -23.21 5.82
CA PRO A 139 -8.48 -23.90 5.32
C PRO A 139 -8.87 -25.15 4.52
N ALA A 140 -8.15 -25.40 3.44
CA ALA A 140 -8.31 -26.63 2.68
C ALA A 140 -7.89 -27.85 3.54
N PRO A 141 -8.65 -28.95 3.50
CA PRO A 141 -8.22 -30.22 4.08
C PRO A 141 -7.10 -30.83 3.23
N ASN A 142 -6.09 -31.40 3.86
CA ASN A 142 -5.08 -32.21 3.19
C ASN A 142 -4.98 -33.59 3.86
N GLN A 143 -4.13 -34.47 3.32
CA GLN A 143 -3.94 -35.84 3.81
C GLN A 143 -3.45 -35.93 5.27
N ARG A 144 -3.01 -34.81 5.86
CA ARG A 144 -2.53 -34.69 7.26
C ARG A 144 -3.49 -33.89 8.15
N GLY A 145 -4.68 -33.53 7.66
CA GLY A 145 -5.67 -32.73 8.39
C GLY A 145 -5.91 -31.34 7.78
N GLU A 146 -6.58 -30.46 8.52
CA GLU A 146 -6.83 -29.09 8.07
C GLU A 146 -5.55 -28.25 8.08
N SER A 147 -5.34 -27.45 7.02
CA SER A 147 -4.26 -26.45 7.04
C SER A 147 -4.44 -25.47 8.20
N HIS A 148 -3.36 -25.19 8.93
CA HIS A 148 -3.42 -24.27 10.07
C HIS A 148 -3.50 -22.79 9.63
N TRP A 149 -2.97 -22.44 8.47
CA TRP A 149 -2.82 -21.06 8.01
C TRP A 149 -3.64 -20.78 6.74
N PRO A 150 -4.42 -19.68 6.70
CA PRO A 150 -5.06 -19.23 5.48
C PRO A 150 -4.03 -18.75 4.44
N ILE A 151 -4.29 -19.02 3.17
CA ILE A 151 -3.46 -18.56 2.04
C ILE A 151 -4.29 -17.59 1.19
N LEU A 152 -3.78 -16.38 1.00
CA LEU A 152 -4.30 -15.38 0.07
C LEU A 152 -3.60 -15.54 -1.28
N ARG A 153 -4.36 -15.77 -2.34
CA ARG A 153 -3.85 -15.69 -3.71
C ARG A 153 -4.18 -14.32 -4.28
N ILE A 154 -3.19 -13.70 -4.92
CA ILE A 154 -3.30 -12.40 -5.56
C ILE A 154 -3.00 -12.61 -7.03
N VAL A 155 -3.82 -12.04 -7.89
CA VAL A 155 -3.66 -12.07 -9.35
C VAL A 155 -3.71 -10.63 -9.85
N VAL A 156 -2.78 -10.27 -10.71
CA VAL A 156 -2.65 -8.94 -11.31
C VAL A 156 -2.59 -9.08 -12.82
N LEU A 157 -3.26 -8.15 -13.52
CA LEU A 157 -3.18 -8.03 -14.98
C LEU A 157 -2.21 -6.88 -15.29
N HIS A 158 -1.10 -7.20 -15.93
CA HIS A 158 -0.14 -6.20 -16.40
C HIS A 158 -0.45 -5.88 -17.86
N ASP A 159 -0.80 -4.64 -18.14
CA ASP A 159 -1.00 -4.16 -19.50
C ASP A 159 0.33 -4.19 -20.27
N VAL A 160 0.38 -4.91 -21.40
CA VAL A 160 1.64 -5.17 -22.11
C VAL A 160 2.26 -3.90 -22.70
N GLU A 161 1.43 -2.93 -23.07
CA GLU A 161 1.90 -1.71 -23.74
C GLU A 161 2.35 -0.66 -22.75
N THR A 162 1.58 -0.48 -21.67
CA THR A 162 1.82 0.56 -20.67
C THR A 162 2.64 0.07 -19.47
N GLY A 163 2.73 -1.25 -19.28
CA GLY A 163 3.27 -1.87 -18.07
C GLY A 163 2.43 -1.61 -16.81
N MET A 164 1.23 -1.04 -16.95
CA MET A 164 0.39 -0.66 -15.82
C MET A 164 -0.40 -1.83 -15.29
N ASP A 165 -0.41 -1.93 -13.96
CA ASP A 165 -1.20 -2.94 -13.28
C ASP A 165 -2.68 -2.55 -13.31
N ARG A 166 -3.51 -3.51 -13.68
CA ARG A 166 -4.94 -3.50 -13.46
C ARG A 166 -5.23 -4.58 -12.42
N LEU A 167 -5.74 -4.16 -11.27
CA LEU A 167 -6.35 -5.09 -10.36
C LEU A 167 -7.58 -5.67 -11.08
N PRO A 168 -7.71 -7.01 -11.21
CA PRO A 168 -9.00 -7.58 -11.59
C PRO A 168 -10.03 -7.08 -10.56
N ALA A 169 -11.29 -6.89 -10.97
CA ALA A 169 -12.35 -6.28 -10.15
C ALA A 169 -12.68 -7.01 -8.82
N GLY A 170 -11.90 -8.03 -8.45
CA GLY A 170 -11.71 -8.51 -7.09
C GLY A 170 -10.33 -9.17 -7.02
N ALA A 171 -9.63 -9.02 -5.89
CA ALA A 171 -8.59 -9.99 -5.55
C ALA A 171 -9.29 -11.36 -5.54
N VAL A 172 -9.01 -12.20 -6.52
CA VAL A 172 -9.63 -13.53 -6.58
C VAL A 172 -8.95 -14.37 -5.50
N ILE A 173 -9.62 -14.49 -4.36
CA ILE A 173 -9.22 -15.43 -3.32
C ILE A 173 -9.63 -16.82 -3.82
N ILE A 174 -8.77 -17.41 -4.65
CA ILE A 174 -8.98 -18.76 -5.14
C ILE A 174 -8.69 -19.68 -3.96
N ARG A 175 -9.73 -20.36 -3.44
CA ARG A 175 -9.54 -21.46 -2.49
C ARG A 175 -8.51 -22.44 -3.06
N GLY A 176 -7.48 -22.75 -2.29
CA GLY A 176 -6.61 -23.87 -2.62
C GLY A 176 -7.44 -25.16 -2.63
N PRO A 177 -7.15 -26.10 -3.55
CA PRO A 177 -7.57 -27.48 -3.34
C PRO A 177 -6.96 -28.02 -2.04
#